data_AF-A0A4S8QG70-F1
#
_entry.id   AF-A0A4S8QG70-F1
#
_cell.length_a   1.000
_cell.length_b   1.000
_cell.length_c   1.000
_cell.angle_alpha   90.00
_cell.angle_beta   90.00
_cell.angle_gamma   90.00
#
_symmetry.space_group_name_H-M   'P 1'
#
loop_
_entity.id
_entity.type
_entity.pdbx_description
1 polymer ?
#
loop_
_entity_poly.entity_id
_entity_poly.type
_entity_poly.pdbx_seq_one_letter_code
_entity_poly.pdbx_strand_id
1 'polypeptide(L)'
;MYSLAAGFSTVIGGRTNLRSVELLYNSLMVQATSAMTRAGAKQDSAGRSRTRSFRQSFLAAFAVRIGERLTESAEETVREVADETGTDLVPVMQLRREAVDAKTEELFPNLTFQAATRISNYEGHIAGRAAADRARLQGAEELRAR
;
A
#
# COMPACT_ATOMS: atom_id res chain seq x y z
N MET A 1 -7.05 4.45 -7.93
CA MET A 1 -6.72 5.20 -9.18
C MET A 1 -6.20 6.59 -8.82
N TYR A 2 -5.18 7.13 -9.49
CA TYR A 2 -4.59 8.45 -9.19
C TYR A 2 -4.86 9.45 -10.33
N SER A 3 -5.29 10.66 -10.00
CA SER A 3 -5.43 11.76 -10.96
C SER A 3 -4.22 12.70 -10.86
N LEU A 4 -3.32 12.64 -11.84
CA LEU A 4 -2.13 13.49 -11.93
C LEU A 4 -2.46 14.99 -11.97
N ALA A 5 -3.55 15.36 -12.66
CA ALA A 5 -3.95 16.75 -12.82
C ALA A 5 -4.55 17.36 -11.54
N ALA A 6 -5.15 16.52 -10.68
CA ALA A 6 -5.89 16.99 -9.51
C ALA A 6 -5.26 16.58 -8.17
N GLY A 7 -4.18 15.79 -8.18
CA GLY A 7 -3.40 15.46 -6.97
C GLY A 7 -4.12 14.57 -5.96
N PHE A 8 -5.20 13.90 -6.34
CA PHE A 8 -5.95 13.00 -5.47
C PHE A 8 -6.02 11.57 -6.02
N SER A 9 -6.34 10.63 -5.14
CA SER A 9 -6.59 9.23 -5.50
C SER A 9 -8.02 8.83 -5.11
N THR A 10 -8.67 8.06 -5.99
CA THR A 10 -9.97 7.44 -5.73
C THR A 10 -9.80 5.98 -5.33
N VAL A 11 -10.44 5.60 -4.22
CA VAL A 11 -10.56 4.23 -3.72
C VAL A 11 -12.04 3.81 -3.83
N ILE A 12 -12.30 2.65 -4.42
CA ILE A 12 -13.63 2.08 -4.59
C ILE A 12 -13.68 0.78 -3.78
N GLY A 13 -14.76 0.59 -3.01
CA GLY A 13 -14.92 -0.58 -2.16
C GLY A 13 -16.17 -0.50 -1.28
N GLY A 14 -16.44 -1.57 -0.54
CA GLY A 14 -17.50 -1.59 0.48
C GLY A 14 -17.23 -0.61 1.63
N ARG A 15 -18.28 -0.02 2.21
CA ARG A 15 -18.17 1.04 3.24
C ARG A 15 -17.28 0.67 4.42
N THR A 16 -17.40 -0.55 4.94
CA THR A 16 -16.57 -1.05 6.04
C THR A 16 -15.10 -1.14 5.65
N ASN A 17 -14.81 -1.63 4.44
CA ASN A 17 -13.44 -1.76 3.93
C ASN A 17 -12.81 -0.38 3.69
N LEU A 18 -13.58 0.60 3.21
CA LEU A 18 -13.07 1.96 2.96
C LEU A 18 -12.54 2.62 4.23
N ARG A 19 -13.23 2.44 5.37
CA ARG A 19 -12.75 3.00 6.64
C ARG A 19 -11.45 2.35 7.10
N SER A 20 -11.32 1.03 6.97
CA SER A 20 -10.08 0.32 7.29
C SER A 20 -8.93 0.75 6.38
N VAL A 21 -9.19 0.93 5.08
CA VAL A 21 -8.19 1.39 4.10
C VAL A 21 -7.74 2.83 4.43
N GLU A 22 -8.65 3.73 4.79
CA GLU A 22 -8.32 5.09 5.19
C GLU A 22 -7.40 5.11 6.42
N LEU A 23 -7.75 4.34 7.47
CA LEU A 23 -6.93 4.22 8.68
C LEU A 23 -5.56 3.63 8.38
N LEU A 24 -5.50 2.58 7.56
CA LEU A 24 -4.26 1.95 7.13
C LEU A 24 -3.38 2.94 6.35
N TYR A 25 -3.95 3.66 5.38
CA TYR A 25 -3.25 4.65 4.57
C TYR A 25 -2.64 5.75 5.44
N ASN A 26 -3.43 6.34 6.35
CA ASN A 26 -2.96 7.39 7.25
C ASN A 26 -1.83 6.89 8.16
N SER A 27 -1.99 5.70 8.73
CA SER A 27 -0.95 5.07 9.56
C SER A 27 0.34 4.82 8.77
N LEU A 28 0.24 4.25 7.58
CA LEU A 28 1.39 3.95 6.72
C LEU A 28 2.09 5.22 6.23
N MET A 29 1.35 6.28 5.94
CA MET A 29 1.93 7.57 5.55
C MET A 29 2.82 8.13 6.67
N VAL A 30 2.33 8.10 7.91
CA VAL A 30 3.11 8.52 9.09
C VAL A 30 4.35 7.63 9.27
N GLN A 31 4.18 6.31 9.19
CA GLN A 31 5.28 5.36 9.35
C GLN A 31 6.35 5.53 8.27
N ALA A 32 5.95 5.63 7.00
CA ALA A 32 6.83 5.84 5.87
C ALA A 32 7.61 7.15 6.01
N THR A 33 6.93 8.24 6.36
CA THR A 33 7.56 9.56 6.49
C THR A 33 8.54 9.62 7.67
N SER A 34 8.19 8.98 8.80
CA SER A 34 9.08 8.83 9.96
C SER A 34 10.31 7.97 9.63
N ALA A 35 10.12 6.81 9.01
CA ALA A 35 11.20 5.91 8.61
C ALA A 35 12.13 6.58 7.57
N MET A 36 11.56 7.26 6.58
CA MET A 36 12.31 7.97 5.55
C MET A 36 13.16 9.10 6.13
N THR A 37 12.60 9.89 7.06
CA THR A 37 13.34 10.96 7.75
C THR A 37 14.47 10.41 8.61
N ARG A 38 14.24 9.31 9.33
CA ARG A 38 15.29 8.63 10.13
C ARG A 38 16.39 8.02 9.27
N ALA A 39 16.03 7.49 8.10
CA ALA A 39 16.99 6.91 7.17
C ALA A 39 17.78 7.97 6.39
N GLY A 40 17.27 9.21 6.30
CA GLY A 40 17.74 10.20 5.33
C GLY A 40 18.00 11.60 5.88
N ALA A 41 19.24 11.85 6.30
CA ALA A 41 19.94 13.13 6.14
C ALA A 41 21.41 12.84 5.79
N LYS A 42 21.71 12.51 4.53
CA LYS A 42 23.10 12.37 4.04
C LYS A 42 23.25 13.06 2.69
N GLN A 43 24.23 13.96 2.61
CA GLN A 43 24.73 14.53 1.36
C GLN A 43 25.69 13.52 0.72
N ASP A 44 25.81 13.47 -0.61
CA ASP A 44 26.92 12.72 -1.21
C ASP A 44 28.27 13.41 -0.98
N SER A 45 29.35 12.69 -1.31
CA SER A 45 30.71 13.22 -1.36
C SER A 45 30.90 14.42 -2.30
N ALA A 46 29.91 14.75 -3.14
CA ALA A 46 29.90 15.88 -4.05
C ALA A 46 28.95 17.01 -3.61
N GLY A 47 28.40 16.96 -2.39
CA GLY A 47 27.50 17.99 -1.83
C GLY A 47 26.13 18.09 -2.52
N ARG A 48 25.78 17.19 -3.44
CA ARG A 48 24.47 17.20 -4.11
C ARG A 48 23.41 16.61 -3.19
N SER A 49 22.24 17.23 -3.24
CA SER A 49 21.08 16.77 -2.47
C SER A 49 20.55 15.44 -3.02
N ARG A 50 21.03 14.33 -2.44
CA ARG A 50 20.50 12.98 -2.69
C ARG A 50 19.06 12.79 -2.19
N THR A 51 18.50 13.78 -1.51
CA THR A 51 17.18 13.67 -0.87
C THR A 51 16.04 13.43 -1.86
N ARG A 52 16.06 13.93 -3.10
CA ARG A 52 14.90 13.71 -4.00
C ARG A 52 14.86 12.29 -4.58
N SER A 53 15.92 11.84 -5.25
CA SER A 53 15.98 10.50 -5.85
C SER A 53 15.92 9.40 -4.80
N PHE A 54 16.52 9.64 -3.62
CA PHE A 54 16.37 8.78 -2.44
C PHE A 54 14.92 8.70 -1.99
N ARG A 55 14.26 9.83 -1.67
CA ARG A 55 12.87 9.84 -1.17
C ARG A 55 11.91 9.20 -2.17
N GLN A 56 12.08 9.48 -3.46
CA GLN A 56 11.29 8.87 -4.52
C GLN A 56 11.46 7.34 -4.54
N SER A 57 12.71 6.85 -4.56
CA SER A 57 12.98 5.41 -4.59
C SER A 57 12.56 4.72 -3.29
N PHE A 58 12.69 5.40 -2.15
CA PHE A 58 12.21 4.95 -0.85
C PHE A 58 10.70 4.75 -0.84
N LEU A 59 9.92 5.77 -1.20
CA LEU A 59 8.46 5.71 -1.17
C LEU A 59 7.92 4.70 -2.19
N ALA A 60 8.53 4.62 -3.38
CA ALA A 60 8.15 3.62 -4.38
C ALA A 60 8.39 2.19 -3.87
N ALA A 61 9.58 1.91 -3.31
CA ALA A 61 9.90 0.60 -2.77
C ALA A 61 9.06 0.24 -1.54
N PHE A 62 8.80 1.22 -0.67
CA PHE A 62 7.93 1.06 0.49
C PHE A 62 6.52 0.66 0.06
N ALA A 63 5.91 1.41 -0.86
CA ALA A 63 4.55 1.15 -1.33
C ALA A 63 4.42 -0.23 -2.02
N VAL A 64 5.38 -0.59 -2.88
CA VAL A 64 5.41 -1.92 -3.53
C VAL A 64 5.48 -3.03 -2.48
N ARG A 65 6.41 -2.94 -1.51
CA ARG A 65 6.55 -3.97 -0.48
C ARG A 65 5.34 -4.06 0.46
N ILE A 66 4.68 -2.94 0.76
CA ILE A 66 3.40 -2.98 1.48
C ILE A 66 2.35 -3.76 0.69
N GLY A 67 2.23 -3.52 -0.62
CA GLY A 67 1.30 -4.25 -1.47
C GLY A 67 1.55 -5.76 -1.46
N GLU A 68 2.82 -6.17 -1.61
CA GLU A 68 3.22 -7.58 -1.50
C GLU A 68 2.79 -8.19 -0.15
N ARG A 69 3.09 -7.53 0.97
CA ARG A 69 2.75 -8.01 2.31
C ARG A 69 1.24 -8.12 2.54
N LEU A 70 0.45 -7.21 1.97
CA LEU A 70 -1.01 -7.27 2.06
C LEU A 70 -1.57 -8.44 1.26
N THR A 71 -0.99 -8.73 0.09
CA THR A 71 -1.34 -9.92 -0.71
C THR A 71 -0.97 -11.20 0.03
N GLU A 72 0.26 -11.28 0.56
CA GLU A 72 0.73 -12.42 1.37
C GLU A 72 -0.21 -12.71 2.54
N SER A 73 -0.59 -11.67 3.30
CA SER A 73 -1.50 -11.80 4.45
C SER A 73 -2.93 -12.18 4.04
N ALA A 74 -3.43 -11.67 2.91
CA ALA A 74 -4.75 -12.04 2.40
C ALA A 74 -4.79 -13.51 1.96
N GLU A 75 -3.73 -14.01 1.31
CA GLU A 75 -3.61 -15.42 0.90
C GLU A 75 -3.50 -16.37 2.10
N GLU A 76 -2.83 -15.96 3.17
CA GLU A 76 -2.80 -16.69 4.44
C GLU A 76 -4.19 -16.75 5.09
N THR A 77 -4.88 -15.61 5.21
CA THR A 77 -6.22 -15.55 5.77
C THR A 77 -7.21 -16.42 5.00
N VAL A 78 -7.14 -16.43 3.66
CA VAL A 78 -8.01 -17.28 2.82
C VAL A 78 -7.77 -18.76 3.08
N ARG A 79 -6.50 -19.18 3.26
CA ARG A 79 -6.17 -20.58 3.59
C ARG A 79 -6.70 -20.98 4.95
N GLU A 80 -6.46 -20.16 5.98
CA GLU A 80 -6.93 -20.41 7.35
C GLU A 80 -8.47 -20.54 7.41
N VAL A 81 -9.19 -19.61 6.78
CA VAL A 81 -10.66 -19.63 6.75
C VAL A 81 -11.18 -20.85 5.96
N ALA A 82 -10.52 -21.23 4.87
CA ALA A 82 -10.90 -22.41 4.10
C ALA A 82 -10.71 -23.71 4.90
N ASP A 83 -9.65 -23.80 5.70
CA ASP A 83 -9.39 -24.95 6.58
C ASP A 83 -10.42 -25.04 7.72
N GLU A 84 -10.88 -23.90 8.26
CA GLU A 84 -11.86 -23.84 9.35
C GLU A 84 -13.33 -23.97 8.91
N THR A 85 -13.71 -23.31 7.82
CA THR A 85 -15.12 -23.12 7.40
C THR A 85 -15.44 -23.66 6.01
N GLY A 86 -14.46 -24.21 5.29
CA GLY A 86 -14.61 -24.64 3.91
C GLY A 86 -14.67 -23.46 2.92
N THR A 87 -15.07 -23.72 1.68
CA THR A 87 -15.06 -22.73 0.59
C THR A 87 -16.37 -21.94 0.44
N ASP A 88 -17.29 -22.04 1.40
CA ASP A 88 -18.64 -21.46 1.31
C ASP A 88 -18.65 -19.94 1.19
N LEU A 89 -17.59 -19.25 1.65
CA LEU A 89 -17.47 -17.79 1.56
C LEU A 89 -16.85 -17.30 0.24
N VAL A 90 -16.24 -18.19 -0.55
CA VAL A 90 -15.59 -17.84 -1.82
C VAL A 90 -16.54 -17.16 -2.81
N PRO A 91 -17.78 -17.66 -3.03
CA PRO A 91 -18.73 -17.01 -3.94
C PRO A 91 -19.12 -15.60 -3.50
N VAL A 92 -19.29 -15.37 -2.18
CA VAL A 92 -19.66 -14.05 -1.66
C VAL A 92 -18.54 -13.03 -1.87
N MET A 93 -17.29 -13.44 -1.69
CA MET A 93 -16.14 -12.58 -1.95
C MET A 93 -15.97 -12.27 -3.44
N GLN A 94 -16.27 -13.25 -4.31
CA GLN A 94 -16.26 -13.06 -5.75
C GLN A 94 -17.31 -12.03 -6.20
N LEU A 95 -18.55 -12.14 -5.71
CA LEU A 95 -19.60 -11.15 -6.01
C LEU A 95 -19.23 -9.74 -5.54
N ARG A 96 -18.56 -9.62 -4.38
CA ARG A 96 -18.07 -8.31 -3.89
C ARG A 96 -17.00 -7.72 -4.81
N ARG A 97 -16.10 -8.55 -5.34
CA ARG A 97 -15.07 -8.12 -6.31
C ARG A 97 -15.70 -7.63 -7.60
N GLU A 98 -16.61 -8.42 -8.16
CA GLU A 98 -17.35 -8.07 -9.39
C GLU A 98 -18.13 -6.76 -9.25
N ALA A 99 -18.78 -6.54 -8.11
CA ALA A 99 -19.49 -5.30 -7.84
C ALA A 99 -18.54 -4.07 -7.79
N VAL A 100 -17.32 -4.24 -7.27
CA VAL A 100 -16.29 -3.18 -7.27
C VAL A 100 -15.75 -2.94 -8.67
N ASP A 101 -15.51 -3.99 -9.44
CA ASP A 101 -15.01 -3.89 -10.82
C ASP A 101 -16.04 -3.19 -11.72
N ALA A 102 -17.30 -3.61 -11.66
CA ALA A 102 -18.40 -2.98 -12.39
C ALA A 102 -18.54 -1.49 -12.03
N LYS A 103 -18.45 -1.15 -10.73
CA LYS A 103 -18.50 0.26 -10.30
C LYS A 103 -17.30 1.07 -10.76
N THR A 104 -16.13 0.43 -10.87
CA THR A 104 -14.92 1.06 -11.37
C THR A 104 -15.05 1.40 -12.86
N GLU A 105 -15.56 0.47 -13.66
CA GLU A 105 -15.82 0.68 -15.08
C GLU A 105 -16.88 1.77 -15.33
N GLU A 106 -17.96 1.78 -14.54
CA GLU A 106 -19.00 2.82 -14.60
C GLU A 106 -18.43 4.23 -14.34
N LEU A 107 -17.62 4.38 -13.29
CA LEU A 107 -17.07 5.68 -12.88
C LEU A 107 -15.89 6.14 -13.75
N PHE A 108 -15.13 5.19 -14.31
CA PHE A 108 -13.89 5.46 -15.05
C PHE A 108 -13.80 4.65 -16.35
N PRO A 109 -14.68 4.91 -17.33
CA PRO A 109 -14.75 4.13 -18.57
C PRO A 109 -13.48 4.22 -19.44
N ASN A 110 -12.67 5.28 -19.26
CA ASN A 110 -11.42 5.51 -20.00
C ASN A 110 -10.18 5.36 -19.10
N LEU A 111 -10.22 4.40 -18.15
CA LEU A 111 -9.13 4.16 -17.22
C LEU A 111 -7.85 3.76 -17.96
N THR A 112 -6.74 4.45 -17.68
CA THR A 112 -5.41 4.10 -18.20
C THR A 112 -4.50 3.65 -17.08
N PHE A 113 -3.70 2.62 -17.35
CA PHE A 113 -2.70 2.13 -16.41
C PHE A 113 -1.35 2.75 -16.74
N GLN A 114 -0.72 3.35 -15.73
CA GLN A 114 0.63 3.91 -15.86
C GLN A 114 1.65 2.98 -15.23
N ALA A 115 2.84 2.95 -15.82
CA ALA A 115 3.96 2.20 -15.26
C ALA A 115 4.33 2.73 -13.87
N ALA A 116 4.82 1.83 -13.01
CA ALA A 116 5.27 2.18 -11.68
C ALA A 116 6.40 3.23 -11.71
N THR A 117 6.50 4.01 -10.63
CA THR A 117 7.52 5.06 -10.49
C THR A 117 8.91 4.46 -10.66
N ARG A 118 9.71 5.01 -11.59
CA ARG A 118 11.08 4.53 -11.86
C ARG A 118 11.96 4.65 -10.60
N ILE A 119 12.50 3.53 -10.16
CA ILE A 119 13.49 3.47 -9.09
C ILE A 119 14.85 3.84 -9.69
N SER A 120 15.49 4.87 -9.13
CA SER A 120 16.76 5.42 -9.63
C SER A 120 17.84 5.49 -8.56
N ASN A 121 17.50 5.20 -7.30
CA ASN A 121 18.42 5.20 -6.18
C ASN A 121 18.31 3.87 -5.41
N TYR A 122 19.36 3.07 -5.49
CA TYR A 122 19.41 1.74 -4.86
C TYR A 122 19.33 1.80 -3.34
N GLU A 123 20.04 2.74 -2.70
CA GLU A 123 20.01 2.92 -1.24
C GLU A 123 18.60 3.28 -0.76
N GLY A 124 17.93 4.19 -1.47
CA GLY A 124 16.52 4.55 -1.21
C GLY A 124 15.61 3.33 -1.34
N HIS A 125 15.79 2.53 -2.39
CA HIS A 125 15.01 1.32 -2.60
C HIS A 125 15.15 0.30 -1.46
N ILE A 126 16.39 -0.03 -1.07
CA ILE A 126 16.66 -0.99 0.01
C ILE A 126 16.11 -0.47 1.35
N ALA A 127 16.34 0.81 1.67
CA ALA A 127 15.81 1.42 2.88
C ALA A 127 14.28 1.42 2.90
N GLY A 128 13.64 1.69 1.76
CA GLY A 128 12.20 1.66 1.59
C GLY A 128 11.60 0.28 1.85
N ARG A 129 12.18 -0.78 1.25
CA ARG A 129 11.74 -2.16 1.53
C ARG A 129 11.92 -2.54 3.01
N ALA A 130 13.09 -2.28 3.59
CA ALA A 130 13.36 -2.62 5.00
C ALA A 130 12.47 -1.82 5.98
N ALA A 131 12.05 -0.61 5.61
CA ALA A 131 11.05 0.14 6.36
C ALA A 131 9.66 -0.47 6.21
N ALA A 132 9.28 -0.88 5.00
CA ALA A 132 8.02 -1.57 4.74
C ALA A 132 7.95 -2.90 5.49
N ASP A 133 9.00 -3.70 5.58
CA ASP A 133 9.00 -4.97 6.33
C ASP A 133 8.70 -4.76 7.83
N ARG A 134 9.14 -3.63 8.39
CA ARG A 134 8.89 -3.27 9.80
C ARG A 134 7.58 -2.52 10.03
N ALA A 135 6.88 -2.13 8.96
CA ALA A 135 5.65 -1.37 9.08
C ALA A 135 4.53 -2.23 9.66
N ARG A 136 3.71 -1.63 10.54
CA ARG A 136 2.52 -2.26 11.11
C ARG A 136 1.35 -2.10 10.15
N LEU A 137 0.76 -3.22 9.73
CA LEU A 137 -0.36 -3.27 8.76
C LEU A 137 -1.72 -3.44 9.42
N GLN A 138 -1.77 -3.86 10.68
CA GLN A 138 -3.01 -3.96 11.42
C GLN A 138 -3.36 -2.59 12.00
N GLY A 139 -4.64 -2.24 11.92
CA GLY A 139 -5.21 -1.14 12.69
C GLY A 139 -5.00 -1.40 14.18
N ALA A 140 -4.99 -0.34 14.99
CA ALA A 140 -4.70 -0.34 16.42
C ALA A 140 -5.64 -1.20 17.32
N GLU A 141 -6.33 -2.21 16.80
CA GLU A 141 -7.21 -3.11 17.54
C GLU A 141 -6.46 -4.20 18.32
N GLU A 142 -5.26 -4.63 17.90
CA GLU A 142 -4.45 -5.56 18.72
C GLU A 142 -3.91 -4.90 20.01
N LEU A 143 -3.90 -3.57 20.09
CA LEU A 143 -3.45 -2.84 21.29
C LEU A 143 -4.51 -2.79 22.41
N ARG A 144 -5.69 -3.40 22.23
CA ARG A 144 -6.74 -3.50 23.26
C ARG A 144 -7.01 -4.92 23.74
N ALA A 145 -6.32 -5.93 23.19
CA ALA A 145 -6.47 -7.33 23.59
C ALA A 145 -5.35 -7.80 24.55
N ARG A 146 -4.82 -6.91 25.39
CA ARG A 146 -3.89 -7.25 26.47
C ARG A 146 -4.31 -6.63 27.79
#